data_AF-A0A357MY53-F1
#
_entry.id   AF-A0A357MY53-F1
#
_cell.length_a   1.000
_cell.length_b   1.000
_cell.length_c   1.000
_cell.angle_alpha   90.00
_cell.angle_beta   90.00
_cell.angle_gamma   90.00
#
_symmetry.space_group_name_H-M   'P 1'
#
loop_
_entity.id
_entity.type
_entity.pdbx_description
1 polymer ?
#
loop_
_entity_poly.entity_id
_entity_poly.type
_entity_poly.pdbx_seq_one_letter_code
_entity_poly.pdbx_strand_id
1 'polypeptide(L)'
;MTSLSNLLLATCVTLCGLHAGSASAGELHRDDVLGTSLDLRIDAPAAQAAAAQHAALAEIERLDAVLSRWRADSELSRFNASSGPQQLSGDLRAVLRLCEEWRARTEGLFSCRLGTLAQRWRQAQESGVLPTREELRALASAAAGAEVSLDDRQPVTRPQAVVFDVDALAKGYIIDHALAAARAAAPAATAIDLDIGGDARYWQASGAGQPRPVGVADARAPRDNRPALATVALRSQAIAA
;
A
#
# COMPACT_ATOMS: atom_id res chain seq x y z
N MET A 1 75.64 13.62 -39.95
CA MET A 1 75.51 15.01 -39.45
C MET A 1 74.03 15.35 -39.53
N THR A 2 73.20 14.89 -38.59
CA THR A 2 72.82 15.52 -37.30
C THR A 2 71.89 16.74 -37.45
N SER A 3 70.58 16.52 -37.19
CA SER A 3 69.75 17.31 -36.25
C SER A 3 68.33 16.73 -36.26
N LEU A 4 67.87 16.01 -35.21
CA LEU A 4 67.25 16.51 -33.96
C LEU A 4 65.91 17.21 -34.24
N SER A 5 64.80 16.49 -34.10
CA SER A 5 63.97 16.36 -32.87
C SER A 5 63.20 17.63 -32.53
N ASN A 6 61.88 17.60 -32.74
CA ASN A 6 60.95 18.36 -31.92
C ASN A 6 59.80 17.45 -31.49
N LEU A 7 59.81 17.17 -30.19
CA LEU A 7 58.88 16.34 -29.43
C LEU A 7 57.55 17.10 -29.27
N LEU A 8 56.45 16.56 -29.80
CA LEU A 8 55.09 16.99 -29.46
C LEU A 8 54.67 16.27 -28.17
N LEU A 9 54.68 16.98 -27.03
CA LEU A 9 53.96 16.54 -25.84
C LEU A 9 52.49 16.93 -25.98
N ALA A 10 51.64 15.96 -26.32
CA ALA A 10 50.19 16.08 -26.17
C ALA A 10 49.84 15.75 -24.71
N THR A 11 49.54 16.77 -23.91
CA THR A 11 49.01 16.63 -22.55
C THR A 11 47.58 16.09 -22.65
N CYS A 12 47.44 14.79 -22.38
CA CYS A 12 46.15 14.12 -22.27
C CYS A 12 45.50 14.52 -20.94
N VAL A 13 44.64 15.54 -20.95
CA VAL A 13 43.78 15.88 -19.81
C VAL A 13 42.68 14.81 -19.75
N THR A 14 42.88 13.78 -18.95
CA THR A 14 41.82 12.85 -18.56
C THR A 14 40.80 13.59 -17.70
N LEU A 15 39.74 14.10 -18.35
CA LEU A 15 38.50 14.47 -17.67
C LEU A 15 37.97 13.20 -16.99
N CYS A 16 38.08 13.16 -15.67
CA CYS A 16 37.37 12.20 -14.84
C CYS A 16 35.88 12.53 -14.97
N GLY A 17 35.22 11.94 -15.96
CA GLY A 17 33.78 12.03 -16.10
C GLY A 17 33.13 11.48 -14.85
N LEU A 18 32.38 12.34 -14.14
CA LEU A 18 31.34 11.88 -13.23
C LEU A 18 30.45 10.94 -14.04
N HIS A 19 30.65 9.64 -13.85
CA HIS A 19 29.71 8.65 -14.34
C HIS A 19 28.44 8.88 -13.52
N ALA A 20 27.50 9.63 -14.09
CA ALA A 20 26.11 9.51 -13.71
C ALA A 20 25.77 8.04 -13.90
N GLY A 21 25.80 7.27 -12.80
CA GLY A 21 25.45 5.86 -12.82
C GLY A 21 24.09 5.75 -13.48
N SER A 22 24.03 5.08 -14.63
CA SER A 22 22.78 4.83 -15.32
C SER A 22 21.85 4.13 -14.33
N ALA A 23 20.68 4.71 -14.08
CA ALA A 23 19.67 4.05 -13.26
C ALA A 23 19.40 2.67 -13.86
N SER A 24 19.56 1.61 -13.06
CA SER A 24 19.15 0.26 -13.42
C SER A 24 17.94 -0.09 -12.57
N ALA A 25 16.92 -0.69 -13.19
CA ALA A 25 15.71 -1.08 -12.48
C ALA A 25 16.05 -2.14 -11.42
N GLY A 26 15.84 -1.81 -10.14
CA GLY A 26 15.83 -2.79 -9.06
C GLY A 26 14.44 -3.38 -8.94
N GLU A 27 14.30 -4.67 -9.16
CA GLU A 27 13.04 -5.41 -9.05
C GLU A 27 13.06 -6.32 -7.82
N LEU A 28 11.92 -6.45 -7.17
CA LEU A 28 11.71 -7.31 -6.01
C LEU A 28 10.31 -7.91 -6.09
N HIS A 29 10.26 -9.24 -5.99
CA HIS A 29 9.02 -9.99 -5.81
C HIS A 29 9.03 -10.70 -4.45
N ARG A 30 7.89 -10.69 -3.77
CA ARG A 30 7.66 -11.40 -2.49
C ARG A 30 6.24 -11.95 -2.45
N ASP A 31 6.12 -13.23 -2.14
CA ASP A 31 4.85 -13.82 -1.73
C ASP A 31 4.54 -13.53 -0.26
N ASP A 32 3.30 -13.78 0.13
CA ASP A 32 2.79 -13.69 1.51
C ASP A 32 2.92 -12.31 2.18
N VAL A 33 2.91 -11.24 1.39
CA VAL A 33 2.85 -9.86 1.87
C VAL A 33 1.39 -9.40 1.94
N LEU A 34 0.91 -9.09 3.15
CA LEU A 34 -0.49 -8.71 3.41
C LEU A 34 -1.51 -9.75 2.85
N GLY A 35 -1.14 -11.04 2.87
CA GLY A 35 -1.97 -12.14 2.38
C GLY A 35 -2.00 -12.30 0.86
N THR A 36 -1.06 -11.68 0.12
CA THR A 36 -0.96 -11.77 -1.34
C THR A 36 0.50 -11.56 -1.79
N SER A 37 0.74 -11.42 -3.10
CA SER A 37 2.06 -11.12 -3.64
C SER A 37 2.33 -9.61 -3.68
N LEU A 38 3.60 -9.24 -3.56
CA LEU A 38 4.13 -7.90 -3.74
C LEU A 38 5.13 -7.89 -4.90
N ASP A 39 4.97 -6.91 -5.78
CA ASP A 39 5.91 -6.55 -6.83
C ASP A 39 6.35 -5.10 -6.66
N LEU A 40 7.65 -4.89 -6.53
CA LEU A 40 8.26 -3.57 -6.35
C LEU A 40 9.37 -3.36 -7.37
N ARG A 41 9.24 -2.30 -8.17
CA ARG A 41 10.24 -1.87 -9.15
C ARG A 41 10.69 -0.45 -8.85
N ILE A 42 12.01 -0.23 -8.82
CA ILE A 42 12.61 1.07 -8.51
C ILE A 42 13.68 1.42 -9.53
N ASP A 43 13.47 2.51 -10.27
CA ASP A 43 14.44 3.02 -11.23
C ASP A 43 15.36 4.05 -10.55
N ALA A 44 16.47 3.57 -9.97
CA ALA A 44 17.43 4.38 -9.23
C ALA A 44 18.85 3.77 -9.33
N PRO A 45 19.91 4.47 -8.88
CA PRO A 45 21.20 3.84 -8.65
C PRO A 45 21.07 2.63 -7.71
N ALA A 46 21.76 1.52 -8.00
CA ALA A 46 21.54 0.23 -7.35
C ALA A 46 21.52 0.28 -5.80
N ALA A 47 22.43 1.04 -5.18
CA ALA A 47 22.47 1.20 -3.73
C ALA A 47 21.21 1.88 -3.16
N GLN A 48 20.66 2.88 -3.88
CA GLN A 48 19.42 3.54 -3.50
C GLN A 48 18.19 2.67 -3.76
N ALA A 49 18.19 1.91 -4.86
CA ALA A 49 17.12 0.95 -5.14
C ALA A 49 16.99 -0.09 -4.01
N ALA A 50 18.11 -0.66 -3.56
CA ALA A 50 18.12 -1.60 -2.43
C ALA A 50 17.66 -0.94 -1.10
N ALA A 51 18.12 0.28 -0.81
CA ALA A 51 17.69 1.02 0.38
C ALA A 51 16.18 1.31 0.36
N ALA A 52 15.63 1.67 -0.80
CA ALA A 52 14.21 1.93 -0.97
C ALA A 52 13.35 0.68 -0.90
N GLN A 53 13.81 -0.46 -1.43
CA GLN A 53 13.15 -1.76 -1.25
C GLN A 53 13.06 -2.12 0.24
N HIS A 54 14.17 -1.98 0.98
CA HIS A 54 14.16 -2.21 2.42
C HIS A 54 13.23 -1.27 3.18
N ALA A 55 13.21 0.03 2.82
CA ALA A 55 12.34 1.02 3.44
C ALA A 55 10.85 0.72 3.20
N ALA A 56 10.47 0.33 1.97
CA ALA A 56 9.10 -0.07 1.65
C ALA A 56 8.66 -1.28 2.49
N LEU A 57 9.46 -2.36 2.50
CA LEU A 57 9.13 -3.56 3.26
C LEU A 57 9.02 -3.30 4.76
N ALA A 58 9.93 -2.48 5.31
CA ALA A 58 9.89 -2.12 6.72
C ALA A 58 8.61 -1.34 7.08
N GLU A 59 8.16 -0.43 6.22
CA GLU A 59 6.94 0.32 6.44
C GLU A 59 5.68 -0.55 6.30
N ILE A 60 5.69 -1.50 5.36
CA ILE A 60 4.62 -2.50 5.23
C ILE A 60 4.50 -3.32 6.52
N GLU A 61 5.60 -3.89 7.01
CA GLU A 61 5.60 -4.68 8.26
C GLU A 61 5.15 -3.85 9.47
N ARG A 62 5.62 -2.61 9.57
CA ARG A 62 5.25 -1.70 10.65
C ARG A 62 3.74 -1.43 10.66
N LEU A 63 3.15 -1.16 9.49
CA LEU A 63 1.72 -0.90 9.38
C LEU A 63 0.87 -2.17 9.45
N ASP A 64 1.38 -3.33 9.05
CA ASP A 64 0.73 -4.62 9.28
C ASP A 64 0.56 -4.88 10.79
N ALA A 65 1.59 -4.60 11.60
CA ALA A 65 1.50 -4.65 13.05
C ALA A 65 0.49 -3.65 13.66
N VAL A 66 0.02 -2.65 12.92
CA VAL A 66 -1.01 -1.70 13.36
C VAL A 66 -2.40 -2.12 12.86
N LEU A 67 -2.52 -2.41 11.57
CA LEU A 67 -3.80 -2.47 10.85
C LEU A 67 -4.30 -3.89 10.58
N SER A 68 -3.46 -4.92 10.78
CA SER A 68 -3.84 -6.29 10.45
C SER A 68 -4.98 -6.80 11.34
N ARG A 69 -6.02 -7.36 10.73
CA ARG A 69 -7.06 -8.09 11.47
C ARG A 69 -6.72 -9.55 11.76
N TRP A 70 -5.67 -10.06 11.13
CA TRP A 70 -5.26 -11.47 11.18
C TRP A 70 -4.22 -11.70 12.28
N ARG A 71 -3.46 -10.66 12.61
CA ARG A 71 -2.53 -10.64 13.74
C ARG A 71 -3.26 -10.35 15.04
N ALA A 72 -3.22 -11.29 15.97
CA ALA A 72 -3.78 -11.10 17.30
C ALA A 72 -3.04 -9.99 18.09
N ASP A 73 -1.77 -9.78 17.78
CA ASP A 73 -0.90 -8.76 18.37
C ASP A 73 -0.94 -7.42 17.62
N SER A 74 -1.82 -7.23 16.63
CA SER A 74 -1.95 -5.91 16.00
C SER A 74 -2.67 -4.91 16.90
N GLU A 75 -2.41 -3.62 16.69
CA GLU A 75 -3.13 -2.57 17.40
C GLU A 75 -4.64 -2.62 17.14
N LEU A 76 -5.07 -2.80 15.88
CA LEU A 76 -6.48 -2.92 15.51
C LEU A 76 -7.16 -4.11 16.21
N SER A 77 -6.52 -5.27 16.25
CA SER A 77 -7.09 -6.46 16.90
C SER A 77 -7.27 -6.23 18.40
N ARG A 78 -6.28 -5.64 19.08
CA ARG A 78 -6.40 -5.26 20.50
C ARG A 78 -7.51 -4.24 20.71
N PHE A 79 -7.62 -3.23 19.84
CA PHE A 79 -8.66 -2.21 19.94
C PHE A 79 -10.06 -2.82 19.77
N ASN A 80 -10.24 -3.70 18.79
CA ASN A 80 -11.49 -4.44 18.58
C ASN A 80 -11.87 -5.35 19.77
N ALA A 81 -10.89 -5.91 20.47
CA ALA A 81 -11.11 -6.73 21.67
C ALA A 81 -11.39 -5.90 22.95
N SER A 82 -11.11 -4.59 22.92
CA SER A 82 -11.29 -3.72 24.09
C SER A 82 -12.75 -3.29 24.30
N SER A 83 -13.07 -2.91 25.55
CA SER A 83 -14.39 -2.42 25.99
C SER A 83 -14.35 -1.04 26.66
N GLY A 84 -13.17 -0.41 26.72
CA GLY A 84 -12.96 0.88 27.35
C GLY A 84 -12.15 1.84 26.47
N PRO A 85 -11.88 3.06 26.97
CA PRO A 85 -11.13 4.04 26.21
C PRO A 85 -9.70 3.55 25.93
N GLN A 86 -9.25 3.66 24.68
CA GLN A 86 -7.91 3.26 24.25
C GLN A 86 -7.20 4.44 23.60
N GLN A 87 -5.93 4.63 23.93
CA GLN A 87 -5.09 5.55 23.18
C GLN A 87 -4.67 4.87 21.87
N LEU A 88 -5.08 5.46 20.74
CA LEU A 88 -4.71 4.96 19.41
C LEU A 88 -3.43 5.65 18.94
N SER A 89 -2.62 4.91 18.18
CA SER A 89 -1.54 5.46 17.36
C SER A 89 -2.08 6.43 16.32
N GLY A 90 -1.19 7.25 15.77
CA GLY A 90 -1.52 8.16 14.67
C GLY A 90 -2.06 7.42 13.45
N ASP A 91 -1.46 6.29 13.09
CA ASP A 91 -1.83 5.50 11.91
C ASP A 91 -3.21 4.84 12.07
N LEU A 92 -3.46 4.14 13.19
CA LEU A 92 -4.76 3.51 13.42
C LEU A 92 -5.87 4.57 13.43
N ARG A 93 -5.63 5.70 14.10
CA ARG A 93 -6.59 6.82 14.12
C ARG A 93 -6.83 7.39 12.73
N ALA A 94 -5.77 7.59 11.93
CA ALA A 94 -5.89 8.11 10.58
C ALA A 94 -6.75 7.20 9.69
N VAL A 95 -6.51 5.88 9.74
CA VAL A 95 -7.28 4.89 8.98
C VAL A 95 -8.74 4.86 9.43
N LEU A 96 -9.02 4.83 10.74
CA LEU A 96 -10.39 4.86 11.24
C LEU A 96 -11.12 6.17 10.86
N ARG A 97 -10.42 7.31 10.82
CA ARG A 97 -10.99 8.57 10.36
C ARG A 97 -11.32 8.53 8.87
N LEU A 98 -10.42 8.01 8.04
CA LEU A 98 -10.68 7.82 6.61
C LEU A 98 -11.88 6.88 6.39
N CYS A 99 -11.98 5.81 7.18
CA CYS A 99 -13.13 4.91 7.16
C CYS A 99 -14.46 5.65 7.43
N GLU A 100 -14.50 6.51 8.45
CA GLU A 100 -15.71 7.29 8.76
C GLU A 100 -15.99 8.37 7.72
N GLU A 101 -14.95 9.00 7.16
CA GLU A 101 -15.09 9.96 6.06
C GLU A 101 -15.71 9.30 4.83
N TRP A 102 -15.17 8.17 4.38
CA TRP A 102 -15.71 7.46 3.22
C TRP A 102 -17.10 6.89 3.49
N ARG A 103 -17.39 6.45 4.72
CA ARG A 103 -18.75 6.06 5.09
C ARG A 103 -19.74 7.21 4.93
N ALA A 104 -19.38 8.41 5.38
CA ALA A 104 -20.24 9.58 5.20
C ALA A 104 -20.38 9.99 3.72
N ARG A 105 -19.26 10.04 2.98
CA ARG A 105 -19.23 10.45 1.56
C ARG A 105 -19.97 9.50 0.62
N THR A 106 -20.09 8.24 1.01
CA THR A 106 -20.78 7.21 0.22
C THR A 106 -22.18 6.90 0.76
N GLU A 107 -22.69 7.71 1.69
CA GLU A 107 -24.00 7.51 2.33
C GLU A 107 -24.16 6.09 2.93
N GLY A 108 -23.06 5.53 3.43
CA GLY A 108 -23.01 4.21 4.05
C GLY A 108 -22.79 3.04 3.07
N LEU A 109 -22.62 3.27 1.77
CA LEU A 109 -22.30 2.20 0.81
C LEU A 109 -20.92 1.58 1.09
N PHE A 110 -19.99 2.36 1.63
CA PHE A 110 -18.73 1.88 2.20
C PHE A 110 -18.77 2.01 3.72
N SER A 111 -18.31 0.99 4.46
CA SER A 111 -18.16 1.11 5.92
C SER A 111 -17.16 0.12 6.49
N CYS A 112 -16.20 0.62 7.25
CA CYS A 112 -15.30 -0.21 8.03
C CYS A 112 -15.93 -0.73 9.33
N ARG A 113 -17.22 -0.50 9.60
CA ARG A 113 -17.88 -0.96 10.84
C ARG A 113 -18.46 -2.38 10.74
N LEU A 114 -18.26 -3.03 9.60
CA LEU A 114 -18.92 -4.28 9.23
C LEU A 114 -18.17 -5.53 9.70
N GLY A 115 -17.18 -5.41 10.60
CA GLY A 115 -16.35 -6.53 11.02
C GLY A 115 -17.13 -7.68 11.65
N THR A 116 -18.22 -7.40 12.38
CA THR A 116 -19.10 -8.45 12.90
C THR A 116 -19.81 -9.18 11.76
N LEU A 117 -20.29 -8.48 10.74
CA LEU A 117 -20.90 -9.12 9.57
C LEU A 117 -19.89 -9.98 8.81
N ALA A 118 -18.67 -9.47 8.61
CA ALA A 118 -17.59 -10.22 7.97
C ALA A 118 -17.26 -11.51 8.75
N GLN A 119 -17.20 -11.45 10.08
CA GLN A 119 -17.03 -12.63 10.93
C GLN A 119 -18.17 -13.64 10.77
N ARG A 120 -19.44 -13.18 10.72
CA ARG A 120 -20.59 -14.07 10.53
C ARG A 120 -20.56 -14.77 9.17
N TRP A 121 -20.16 -14.08 8.11
CA TRP A 121 -19.96 -14.70 6.80
C TRP A 121 -18.82 -15.73 6.78
N ARG A 122 -17.70 -15.46 7.47
CA ARG A 122 -16.62 -16.46 7.63
C ARG A 122 -17.10 -17.71 8.36
N GLN A 123 -17.84 -17.55 9.47
CA GLN A 123 -18.42 -18.67 10.21
C GLN A 123 -19.42 -19.48 9.37
N ALA A 124 -20.18 -18.81 8.49
CA ALA A 124 -21.07 -19.47 7.55
C ALA A 124 -20.32 -20.29 6.50
N GLN A 125 -19.19 -19.77 6.00
CA GLN A 125 -18.31 -20.51 5.09
C GLN A 125 -17.73 -21.77 5.74
N GLU A 126 -17.32 -21.68 7.01
CA GLU A 126 -16.74 -22.81 7.75
C GLU A 126 -17.79 -23.87 8.13
N SER A 127 -18.97 -23.44 8.56
CA SER A 127 -20.04 -24.34 9.05
C SER A 127 -20.99 -24.83 7.96
N GLY A 128 -21.02 -24.19 6.80
CA GLY A 128 -22.02 -24.42 5.74
C GLY A 128 -23.42 -23.88 6.07
N VAL A 129 -23.60 -23.17 7.18
CA VAL A 129 -24.89 -22.62 7.61
C VAL A 129 -24.94 -21.13 7.33
N LEU A 130 -25.83 -20.73 6.43
CA LEU A 130 -26.01 -19.32 6.06
C LEU A 130 -26.68 -18.52 7.18
N PRO A 131 -26.24 -17.27 7.45
CA PRO A 131 -26.90 -16.39 8.39
C PRO A 131 -28.26 -15.95 7.83
N THR A 132 -29.21 -15.67 8.70
CA THR A 132 -30.53 -15.19 8.26
C THR A 132 -30.45 -13.73 7.81
N ARG A 133 -31.33 -13.33 6.89
CA ARG A 133 -31.42 -11.92 6.47
C ARG A 133 -31.80 -10.99 7.64
N GLU A 134 -32.59 -11.47 8.59
CA GLU A 134 -33.00 -10.70 9.78
C GLU A 134 -31.80 -10.43 10.68
N GLU A 135 -31.01 -11.46 11.00
CA GLU A 135 -29.77 -11.36 11.77
C GLU A 135 -28.80 -10.35 11.14
N LEU A 136 -28.52 -10.47 9.84
CA LEU A 136 -27.60 -9.57 9.15
C LEU A 136 -28.08 -8.11 9.16
N ARG A 137 -29.39 -7.87 8.98
CA ARG A 137 -29.95 -6.52 9.04
C ARG A 137 -29.87 -5.92 10.43
N ALA A 138 -30.12 -6.71 11.47
CA ALA A 138 -30.00 -6.23 12.85
C ALA A 138 -28.55 -5.81 13.15
N LEU A 139 -27.57 -6.63 12.76
CA LEU A 139 -26.14 -6.31 12.91
C LEU A 139 -25.74 -5.05 12.12
N ALA A 140 -26.17 -4.96 10.85
CA ALA A 140 -25.86 -3.81 10.00
C ALA A 140 -26.45 -2.50 10.56
N SER A 141 -27.71 -2.52 10.97
CA SER A 141 -28.39 -1.35 11.53
C SER A 141 -27.75 -0.90 12.85
N ALA A 142 -27.36 -1.84 13.72
CA ALA A 142 -26.68 -1.50 14.97
C ALA A 142 -25.31 -0.85 14.72
N ALA A 143 -24.52 -1.38 13.77
CA ALA A 143 -23.23 -0.82 13.40
C ALA A 143 -23.36 0.56 12.72
N ALA A 144 -24.36 0.72 11.85
CA ALA A 144 -24.64 1.97 11.15
C ALA A 144 -25.11 3.08 12.10
N GLY A 145 -25.97 2.74 13.07
CA GLY A 145 -26.49 3.67 14.07
C GLY A 145 -25.54 3.99 15.23
N ALA A 146 -24.41 3.30 15.35
CA ALA A 146 -23.44 3.55 16.42
C ALA A 146 -22.76 4.91 16.27
N GLU A 147 -22.55 5.61 17.38
CA GLU A 147 -21.77 6.85 17.40
C GLU A 147 -20.29 6.53 17.57
N VAL A 148 -19.45 7.00 16.65
CA VAL A 148 -17.98 6.82 16.70
C VAL A 148 -17.34 8.20 16.77
N SER A 149 -16.56 8.45 17.82
CA SER A 149 -15.78 9.68 18.01
C SER A 149 -14.28 9.38 17.96
N LEU A 150 -13.56 10.07 17.07
CA LEU A 150 -12.14 9.87 16.80
C LEU A 150 -11.29 11.13 17.11
N ASP A 151 -11.66 11.91 18.13
CA ASP A 151 -10.95 13.14 18.53
C ASP A 151 -9.46 12.86 18.84
N ASP A 152 -8.56 13.61 18.18
CA ASP A 152 -7.11 13.47 18.26
C ASP A 152 -6.55 13.67 19.68
N ARG A 153 -7.29 14.34 20.55
CA ARG A 153 -6.84 14.67 21.92
C ARG A 153 -7.37 13.72 22.99
N GLN A 154 -8.19 12.75 22.62
CA GLN A 154 -8.86 11.87 23.58
C GLN A 154 -8.65 10.39 23.25
N PRO A 155 -8.61 9.53 24.29
CA PRO A 155 -8.79 8.10 24.12
C PRO A 155 -10.11 7.79 23.41
N VAL A 156 -10.10 6.78 22.55
CA VAL A 156 -11.27 6.36 21.77
C VAL A 156 -11.92 5.17 22.46
N THR A 157 -13.23 5.24 22.66
CA THR A 157 -14.03 4.08 23.10
C THR A 157 -14.76 3.50 21.89
N ARG A 158 -14.50 2.23 21.59
CA ARG A 158 -15.22 1.52 20.52
C ARG A 158 -16.66 1.23 20.96
N PRO A 159 -17.68 1.59 20.17
CA PRO A 159 -19.05 1.16 20.45
C PRO A 159 -19.17 -0.36 20.40
N GLN A 160 -19.95 -0.95 21.31
CA GLN A 160 -20.11 -2.40 21.38
C GLN A 160 -20.59 -3.02 20.06
N ALA A 161 -21.47 -2.31 19.34
CA ALA A 161 -22.04 -2.74 18.06
C ALA A 161 -21.06 -2.67 16.87
N VAL A 162 -19.87 -2.10 17.05
CA VAL A 162 -18.90 -1.88 15.95
C VAL A 162 -17.67 -2.72 16.17
N VAL A 163 -17.39 -3.66 15.27
CA VAL A 163 -16.06 -4.23 15.11
C VAL A 163 -15.48 -3.62 13.83
N PHE A 164 -14.32 -2.99 13.94
CA PHE A 164 -13.69 -2.37 12.79
C PHE A 164 -13.07 -3.42 11.87
N ASP A 165 -13.36 -3.30 10.59
CA ASP A 165 -12.79 -4.03 9.48
C ASP A 165 -12.30 -3.05 8.43
N VAL A 166 -10.99 -2.91 8.35
CA VAL A 166 -10.33 -1.87 7.54
C VAL A 166 -9.78 -2.44 6.24
N ASP A 167 -10.00 -3.73 5.94
CA ASP A 167 -9.33 -4.44 4.83
C ASP A 167 -9.59 -3.76 3.47
N ALA A 168 -10.78 -3.17 3.29
CA ALA A 168 -11.16 -2.46 2.07
C ALA A 168 -10.49 -1.06 1.89
N LEU A 169 -9.65 -0.63 2.84
CA LEU A 169 -8.97 0.67 2.81
C LEU A 169 -7.50 0.59 3.23
N ALA A 170 -7.18 -0.25 4.20
CA ALA A 170 -5.87 -0.33 4.83
C ALA A 170 -4.75 -0.65 3.84
N LYS A 171 -4.99 -1.53 2.85
CA LYS A 171 -3.95 -1.86 1.87
C LYS A 171 -3.51 -0.64 1.07
N GLY A 172 -4.45 0.19 0.61
CA GLY A 172 -4.14 1.44 -0.09
C GLY A 172 -3.33 2.41 0.79
N TYR A 173 -3.71 2.55 2.07
CA TYR A 173 -2.95 3.34 3.04
C TYR A 173 -1.51 2.83 3.21
N ILE A 174 -1.34 1.52 3.33
CA ILE A 174 -0.01 0.87 3.47
C ILE A 174 0.83 1.11 2.21
N ILE A 175 0.26 0.92 1.03
CA ILE A 175 0.95 1.14 -0.25
C ILE A 175 1.41 2.60 -0.37
N ASP A 176 0.54 3.56 -0.07
CA ASP A 176 0.88 4.99 -0.15
C ASP A 176 2.05 5.35 0.80
N HIS A 177 2.03 4.82 2.02
CA HIS A 177 3.09 5.04 3.02
C HIS A 177 4.41 4.32 2.64
N ALA A 178 4.33 3.08 2.17
CA ALA A 178 5.50 2.32 1.73
C ALA A 178 6.18 2.98 0.52
N LEU A 179 5.41 3.48 -0.44
CA LEU A 179 5.94 4.23 -1.57
C LEU A 179 6.58 5.55 -1.12
N ALA A 180 6.00 6.26 -0.15
CA ALA A 180 6.60 7.45 0.43
C ALA A 180 7.94 7.15 1.12
N ALA A 181 8.02 6.06 1.89
CA ALA A 181 9.24 5.61 2.55
C ALA A 181 10.33 5.22 1.53
N ALA A 182 9.97 4.46 0.49
CA ALA A 182 10.87 4.11 -0.60
C ALA A 182 11.44 5.35 -1.30
N ARG A 183 10.57 6.32 -1.63
CA ARG A 183 10.98 7.56 -2.28
C ARG A 183 11.93 8.40 -1.42
N ALA A 184 11.69 8.45 -0.11
CA ALA A 184 12.59 9.15 0.81
C ALA A 184 13.98 8.49 0.88
N ALA A 185 14.05 7.16 0.79
CA ALA A 185 15.29 6.39 0.80
C ALA A 185 16.06 6.41 -0.54
N ALA A 186 15.39 6.74 -1.65
CA ALA A 186 16.01 6.86 -2.98
C ALA A 186 15.75 8.24 -3.61
N PRO A 187 16.43 9.32 -3.15
CA PRO A 187 16.23 10.67 -3.68
C PRO A 187 16.61 10.83 -5.17
N ALA A 188 17.42 9.92 -5.72
CA ALA A 188 17.76 9.89 -7.15
C ALA A 188 16.86 8.94 -7.97
N ALA A 189 15.81 8.38 -7.38
CA ALA A 189 14.85 7.57 -8.11
C ALA A 189 14.13 8.41 -9.18
N THR A 190 13.90 7.78 -10.33
CA THR A 190 13.17 8.37 -11.46
C THR A 190 11.76 7.77 -11.59
N ALA A 191 11.56 6.54 -11.11
CA ALA A 191 10.26 5.91 -11.00
C ALA A 191 10.24 4.86 -9.88
N ILE A 192 9.07 4.64 -9.28
CA ILE A 192 8.77 3.59 -8.31
C ILE A 192 7.39 3.03 -8.64
N ASP A 193 7.31 1.72 -8.84
CA ASP A 193 6.06 0.97 -9.03
C ASP A 193 5.92 0.01 -7.85
N LEU A 194 4.85 0.12 -7.06
CA LEU A 194 4.54 -0.79 -5.96
C LEU A 194 3.15 -1.38 -6.18
N ASP A 195 3.07 -2.69 -6.32
CA ASP A 195 1.85 -3.47 -6.51
C ASP A 195 1.75 -4.54 -5.42
N ILE A 196 0.62 -4.61 -4.72
CA ILE A 196 0.33 -5.64 -3.73
C ILE A 196 -1.03 -6.28 -4.06
N GLY A 197 -0.96 -7.41 -4.75
CA GLY A 197 -2.12 -8.20 -5.16
C GLY A 197 -3.09 -7.45 -6.07
N GLY A 198 -2.59 -6.61 -6.98
CA GLY A 198 -3.38 -5.84 -7.94
C GLY A 198 -3.75 -4.42 -7.47
N ASP A 199 -3.56 -4.11 -6.19
CA ASP A 199 -3.63 -2.75 -5.68
C ASP A 199 -2.25 -2.11 -5.83
N ALA A 200 -2.16 -1.06 -6.63
CA ALA A 200 -0.87 -0.49 -7.00
C ALA A 200 -0.83 1.03 -6.91
N ARG A 201 0.36 1.54 -6.55
CA ARG A 201 0.72 2.94 -6.61
C ARG A 201 1.98 3.12 -7.43
N TYR A 202 1.91 4.08 -8.34
CA TYR A 202 3.01 4.47 -9.20
C TYR A 202 3.49 5.86 -8.83
N TRP A 203 4.78 6.10 -9.01
CA TRP A 203 5.38 7.41 -8.95
C TRP A 203 6.43 7.55 -10.03
N GLN A 204 6.43 8.71 -10.71
CA GLN A 204 7.47 9.10 -11.66
C GLN A 204 7.93 10.53 -11.37
N ALA A 205 9.23 10.77 -11.54
CA ALA A 205 9.79 12.12 -11.48
C ALA A 205 9.26 12.99 -12.64
N SER A 206 9.16 14.30 -12.43
CA SER A 206 8.72 15.22 -13.48
C SER A 206 9.59 15.11 -14.73
N GLY A 207 8.97 14.95 -15.89
CA GLY A 207 9.67 14.79 -17.17
C GLY A 207 10.26 13.38 -17.40
N ALA A 208 10.09 12.45 -16.46
CA ALA A 208 10.54 11.07 -16.64
C ALA A 208 9.56 10.27 -17.51
N GLY A 209 10.09 9.76 -18.63
CA GLY A 209 9.54 8.61 -19.38
C GLY A 209 8.09 8.68 -19.85
N GLN A 210 7.61 7.54 -20.32
CA GLN A 210 6.20 7.33 -20.64
C GLN A 210 5.43 6.86 -19.39
N PRO A 211 4.11 7.09 -19.30
CA PRO A 211 3.31 6.50 -18.24
C PRO A 211 3.44 4.98 -18.26
N ARG A 212 3.33 4.36 -17.07
CA ARG A 212 3.27 2.91 -16.92
C ARG A 212 1.98 2.38 -17.53
N PRO A 213 2.03 1.47 -18.52
CA PRO A 213 0.86 0.75 -18.96
C PRO A 213 0.48 -0.29 -17.89
N VAL A 214 -0.77 -0.26 -17.44
CA VAL A 214 -1.30 -1.17 -16.43
C VAL A 214 -2.54 -1.86 -17.00
N GLY A 215 -2.53 -3.20 -16.97
CA GLY A 215 -3.62 -4.02 -17.48
C GLY A 215 -4.75 -4.15 -16.47
N VAL A 216 -5.99 -4.06 -16.94
CA VAL A 216 -7.19 -4.43 -16.18
C VAL A 216 -7.56 -5.86 -16.53
N ALA A 217 -7.63 -6.75 -15.55
CA ALA A 217 -7.95 -8.16 -15.76
C ALA A 217 -9.44 -8.38 -16.10
N ASP A 218 -9.76 -9.46 -16.85
CA ASP A 218 -11.16 -9.90 -17.03
C ASP A 218 -11.58 -10.77 -15.84
N ALA A 219 -12.44 -10.23 -14.98
CA ALA A 219 -12.96 -10.91 -13.80
C ALA A 219 -13.69 -12.23 -14.11
N ARG A 220 -14.15 -12.45 -15.34
CA ARG A 220 -14.83 -13.69 -15.76
C ARG A 220 -13.85 -14.77 -16.25
N ALA A 221 -12.58 -14.42 -16.43
CA ALA A 221 -11.54 -15.34 -16.89
C ALA A 221 -10.23 -15.11 -16.10
N PRO A 222 -10.22 -15.39 -14.78
CA PRO A 222 -9.10 -15.06 -13.90
C PRO A 222 -7.92 -16.01 -14.13
N ARG A 223 -7.07 -15.69 -15.10
CA ARG A 223 -5.77 -16.33 -15.31
C ARG A 223 -4.72 -15.26 -15.58
N ASP A 224 -3.63 -15.34 -14.85
CA ASP A 224 -2.58 -14.30 -14.83
C ASP A 224 -1.89 -14.08 -16.18
N ASN A 225 -1.92 -15.09 -17.06
CA ASN A 225 -1.22 -15.07 -18.35
C ASN A 225 -2.12 -14.62 -19.52
N ARG A 226 -3.29 -14.02 -19.25
CA ARG A 226 -4.25 -13.60 -20.28
C ARG A 226 -4.02 -12.14 -20.70
N PRO A 227 -4.37 -11.77 -21.94
CA PRO A 227 -4.40 -10.37 -22.34
C PRO A 227 -5.32 -9.57 -21.43
N ALA A 228 -4.89 -8.37 -21.06
CA ALA A 228 -5.72 -7.44 -20.29
C ALA A 228 -7.00 -7.08 -21.07
N LEU A 229 -8.11 -6.93 -20.36
CA LEU A 229 -9.40 -6.47 -20.89
C LEU A 229 -9.28 -5.01 -21.39
N ALA A 230 -8.52 -4.21 -20.67
CA ALA A 230 -8.19 -2.83 -21.00
C ALA A 230 -6.79 -2.50 -20.48
N THR A 231 -6.20 -1.42 -20.98
CA THR A 231 -4.94 -0.90 -20.46
C THR A 231 -5.10 0.58 -20.14
N VAL A 232 -4.65 0.97 -18.95
CA VAL A 232 -4.61 2.36 -18.51
C VAL A 232 -3.15 2.82 -18.39
N ALA A 233 -2.91 4.10 -18.66
CA ALA A 233 -1.57 4.68 -18.65
C ALA A 233 -1.43 5.56 -17.39
N LEU A 234 -0.67 5.10 -16.39
CA LEU A 234 -0.56 5.75 -15.08
C LEU A 234 0.85 6.31 -14.86
N ARG A 235 0.97 7.52 -14.29
CA ARG A 235 2.28 8.12 -13.95
C ARG A 235 2.55 8.12 -12.45
N SER A 236 1.83 9.00 -11.75
CA SER A 236 1.94 9.20 -10.30
C SER A 236 0.56 9.03 -9.66
N GLN A 237 -0.09 7.90 -9.95
CA GLN A 237 -1.48 7.58 -9.62
C GLN A 237 -1.58 6.19 -9.00
N ALA A 238 -2.75 5.86 -8.44
CA ALA A 238 -3.09 4.52 -7.96
C ALA A 238 -4.13 3.84 -8.84
N ILE A 239 -4.19 2.51 -8.72
CA ILE A 239 -5.28 1.65 -9.14
C ILE A 239 -5.50 0.59 -8.06
N ALA A 240 -6.74 0.12 -7.91
CA ALA A 240 -7.09 -0.94 -6.97
C ALA A 240 -7.99 -1.97 -7.69
N ALA A 241 -7.83 -3.25 -7.33
CA ALA A 241 -8.49 -4.38 -7.95
C ALA A 241 -9.75 -4.84 -7.19
#